data_AF-A0A218UC87-F1
#
_entry.id   AF-A0A218UC87-F1
#
_cell.length_a   1.000
_cell.length_b   1.000
_cell.length_c   1.000
_cell.angle_alpha   90.00
_cell.angle_beta   90.00
_cell.angle_gamma   90.00
#
_symmetry.space_group_name_H-M   'P 1'
#
loop_
_entity.id
_entity.type
_entity.pdbx_description
1 polymer ?
#
loop_
_entity_poly.entity_id
_entity_poly.type
_entity_poly.pdbx_seq_one_letter_code
_entity_poly.pdbx_strand_id
1 'polypeptide(L)'
;MAGHGAVPSSCDCFVALPPHTASPAVIFGKNADRPRDEVQEIVYVPAASHRPGDKVQCTYLEIEQAERTHAVVLSRPAWLWGAEMGANDCGVCVGNEGVWTREPVGETEALLGMDLVRLGLERGGSAREALEVMTALLERYGQGGSCKEEPVPFERGQQLLDTLQELEKQGLQAMRELLEGTASPCPEELADLFFDCVEAEMKFYT
;
A
#
# COMPACT_ATOMS: atom_id res chain seq x y z
N MET A 1 -20.49 -3.31 -31.70
CA MET A 1 -20.00 -2.50 -30.57
C MET A 1 -19.93 -3.43 -29.37
N ALA A 2 -18.74 -3.81 -28.92
CA ALA A 2 -18.58 -4.62 -27.72
C ALA A 2 -19.12 -3.81 -26.53
N GLY A 3 -20.06 -4.37 -25.78
CA GLY A 3 -20.57 -3.74 -24.58
C GLY A 3 -19.41 -3.53 -23.61
N HIS A 4 -19.24 -2.31 -23.12
CA HIS A 4 -18.31 -2.03 -22.04
C HIS A 4 -18.83 -2.80 -20.82
N GLY A 5 -18.23 -3.97 -20.56
CA GLY A 5 -18.55 -4.78 -19.39
C GLY A 5 -18.30 -3.97 -18.12
N ALA A 6 -18.99 -4.32 -17.03
CA ALA A 6 -18.79 -3.67 -15.74
C ALA A 6 -17.29 -3.65 -15.38
N VAL A 7 -16.83 -2.46 -14.96
CA VAL A 7 -15.47 -2.24 -14.45
C VAL A 7 -15.33 -3.04 -13.15
N PRO A 8 -14.24 -3.81 -12.96
CA PRO A 8 -13.95 -4.44 -11.67
C PRO A 8 -13.97 -3.37 -10.58
N SER A 9 -14.77 -3.57 -9.54
CA SER A 9 -15.04 -2.56 -8.52
C SER A 9 -14.49 -2.92 -7.15
N SER A 10 -13.69 -3.97 -7.04
CA SER A 10 -13.16 -4.41 -5.77
C SER A 10 -11.73 -4.92 -5.91
N CYS A 11 -10.89 -4.38 -5.05
CA CYS A 11 -9.59 -4.90 -4.69
C CYS A 11 -9.77 -5.21 -3.20
N ASP A 12 -9.63 -6.48 -2.85
CA ASP A 12 -9.90 -6.97 -1.50
C ASP A 12 -8.89 -8.05 -1.15
N CYS A 13 -8.37 -7.99 0.07
CA CYS A 13 -7.51 -9.01 0.64
C CYS A 13 -8.19 -9.71 1.81
N PHE A 14 -8.01 -11.02 1.95
CA PHE A 14 -8.39 -11.76 3.15
C PHE A 14 -7.28 -12.69 3.61
N VAL A 15 -7.23 -12.91 4.92
CA VAL A 15 -6.34 -13.87 5.57
C VAL A 15 -7.18 -14.75 6.50
N ALA A 16 -7.06 -16.06 6.35
CA ALA A 16 -7.58 -17.03 7.30
C ALA A 16 -6.40 -17.78 7.96
N LEU A 17 -6.34 -17.71 9.29
CA LEU A 17 -5.28 -18.32 10.09
C LEU A 17 -5.79 -19.62 10.74
N PRO A 18 -4.93 -20.63 10.95
CA PRO A 18 -5.25 -21.74 11.84
C PRO A 18 -5.69 -21.24 13.24
N PRO A 19 -6.67 -21.89 13.89
CA PRO A 19 -7.36 -23.12 13.49
C PRO A 19 -8.62 -22.88 12.62
N HIS A 20 -8.82 -21.69 12.07
CA HIS A 20 -10.02 -21.31 11.31
C HIS A 20 -10.01 -21.79 9.84
N THR A 21 -9.04 -22.62 9.49
CA THR A 21 -8.86 -23.21 8.16
C THR A 21 -8.99 -24.73 8.26
N ALA A 22 -9.59 -25.36 7.24
CA ALA A 22 -9.82 -26.82 7.22
C ALA A 22 -8.51 -27.64 7.22
N SER A 23 -7.44 -27.05 6.68
CA SER A 23 -6.06 -27.54 6.75
C SER A 23 -5.25 -26.66 7.69
N PRO A 24 -4.19 -27.15 8.36
CA PRO A 24 -3.31 -26.34 9.22
C PRO A 24 -2.38 -25.42 8.41
N ALA A 25 -2.98 -24.55 7.59
CA ALA A 25 -2.32 -23.63 6.69
C ALA A 25 -2.94 -22.24 6.81
N VAL A 26 -2.13 -21.22 6.53
CA VAL A 26 -2.61 -19.86 6.30
C VAL A 26 -3.18 -19.80 4.88
N ILE A 27 -4.38 -19.27 4.73
CA ILE A 27 -4.98 -18.98 3.42
C ILE A 27 -4.94 -17.48 3.23
N PHE A 28 -4.24 -17.03 2.19
CA PHE A 28 -4.23 -15.65 1.72
C PHE A 28 -4.95 -15.59 0.37
N GLY A 29 -5.85 -14.63 0.22
CA GLY A 29 -6.48 -14.35 -1.07
C GLY A 29 -6.54 -12.85 -1.33
N LYS A 30 -6.33 -12.48 -2.59
CA LYS A 30 -6.42 -11.11 -3.08
C LYS A 30 -7.14 -11.08 -4.41
N ASN A 31 -8.18 -10.26 -4.52
CA ASN A 31 -8.81 -9.91 -5.79
C ASN A 31 -8.24 -8.60 -6.28
N ALA A 32 -8.04 -8.45 -7.59
CA ALA A 32 -7.49 -7.24 -8.18
C ALA A 32 -8.57 -6.45 -8.95
N ASP A 33 -8.60 -5.13 -8.76
CA ASP A 33 -9.48 -4.19 -9.48
C ASP A 33 -8.87 -3.71 -10.81
N ARG A 34 -7.81 -4.38 -11.27
CA ARG A 34 -7.11 -4.06 -12.52
C ARG A 34 -8.07 -4.14 -13.72
N PRO A 35 -7.84 -3.32 -14.78
CA PRO A 35 -8.69 -3.34 -15.97
C PRO A 35 -8.83 -4.74 -16.56
N ARG A 36 -10.04 -5.09 -17.02
CA ARG A 36 -10.36 -6.42 -17.58
C ARG A 36 -9.40 -6.87 -18.69
N ASP A 37 -9.01 -5.93 -19.53
CA ASP A 37 -8.20 -6.20 -20.72
C ASP A 37 -6.68 -6.09 -20.42
N GLU A 38 -6.31 -5.75 -19.17
CA GLU A 38 -4.92 -5.75 -18.74
C GLU A 38 -4.43 -7.18 -18.49
N VAL A 39 -3.37 -7.57 -19.19
CA VAL A 39 -2.79 -8.91 -19.08
C VAL A 39 -2.14 -9.09 -17.71
N GLN A 40 -2.59 -10.12 -16.98
CA GLN A 40 -1.95 -10.60 -15.75
C GLN A 40 -1.08 -11.81 -16.04
N GLU A 41 0.21 -11.70 -15.75
CA GLU A 41 1.18 -12.78 -15.91
C GLU A 41 1.46 -13.46 -14.58
N ILE A 42 1.57 -14.80 -14.62
CA ILE A 42 2.11 -15.58 -13.51
C ILE A 42 3.58 -15.89 -13.80
N VAL A 43 4.47 -15.29 -13.02
CA VAL A 43 5.92 -15.35 -13.26
C VAL A 43 6.61 -15.99 -12.07
N TYR A 44 7.48 -16.96 -12.34
CA TYR A 44 8.43 -17.48 -11.38
C TYR A 44 9.79 -16.80 -11.59
N VAL A 45 10.35 -16.23 -10.52
CA VAL A 45 11.70 -15.65 -10.50
C VAL A 45 12.54 -16.44 -9.50
N PRO A 46 13.65 -17.07 -9.93
CA PRO A 46 14.49 -17.85 -9.04
C PRO A 46 15.25 -16.95 -8.06
N ALA A 47 15.62 -17.51 -6.91
CA ALA A 47 16.53 -16.88 -5.96
C ALA A 47 17.86 -16.54 -6.64
N ALA A 48 18.43 -15.38 -6.30
CA ALA A 48 19.68 -14.92 -6.91
C ALA A 48 20.63 -14.34 -5.86
N SER A 49 21.90 -14.22 -6.26
CA SER A 49 22.92 -13.46 -5.53
C SER A 49 23.48 -12.38 -6.43
N HIS A 50 23.66 -11.19 -5.87
CA HIS A 50 24.07 -9.99 -6.57
C HIS A 50 25.38 -9.45 -5.97
N ARG A 51 26.12 -8.67 -6.76
CA ARG A 51 27.37 -8.07 -6.31
C ARG A 51 27.08 -6.81 -5.49
N PRO A 52 27.94 -6.45 -4.52
CA PRO A 52 27.83 -5.18 -3.83
C PRO A 52 27.83 -4.01 -4.82
N GLY A 53 26.85 -3.12 -4.69
CA GLY A 53 26.66 -1.96 -5.58
C GLY A 53 25.89 -2.26 -6.87
N ASP A 54 25.42 -3.50 -7.08
CA ASP A 54 24.45 -3.78 -8.14
C ASP A 54 23.17 -2.98 -7.90
N LYS A 55 22.48 -2.67 -9.01
CA LYS A 55 21.20 -1.96 -9.00
C LYS A 55 20.10 -2.77 -9.66
N VAL A 56 18.86 -2.43 -9.37
CA VAL A 56 17.68 -3.02 -9.99
C VAL A 56 16.77 -1.93 -10.54
N GLN A 57 16.39 -2.09 -11.80
CA GLN A 57 15.37 -1.28 -12.45
C GLN A 57 14.00 -1.79 -12.02
N CYS A 58 13.29 -0.98 -11.21
CA CYS A 58 11.87 -1.14 -10.88
C CYS A 58 11.00 -0.54 -12.00
N THR A 59 9.72 -0.30 -11.72
CA THR A 59 8.80 0.23 -12.75
C THR A 59 9.24 1.61 -13.25
N TYR A 60 9.51 2.55 -12.34
CA TYR A 60 9.99 3.89 -12.69
C TYR A 60 11.40 4.23 -12.18
N LEU A 61 11.79 3.64 -11.04
CA LEU A 61 13.07 3.96 -10.39
C LEU A 61 14.12 2.86 -10.59
N GLU A 62 15.39 3.27 -10.60
CA GLU A 62 16.52 2.36 -10.38
C GLU A 62 17.01 2.50 -8.92
N ILE A 63 17.02 1.40 -8.17
CA ILE A 63 17.40 1.40 -6.74
C ILE A 63 18.55 0.43 -6.46
N GLU A 64 19.13 0.52 -5.27
CA GLU A 64 20.16 -0.41 -4.81
C GLU A 64 19.61 -1.85 -4.71
N GLN A 65 20.35 -2.82 -5.25
CA GLN A 65 19.99 -4.23 -5.20
C GLN A 65 20.43 -4.87 -3.89
N ALA A 66 19.64 -5.81 -3.37
CA ALA A 66 20.00 -6.64 -2.24
C ALA A 66 21.02 -7.71 -2.66
N GLU A 67 21.98 -8.04 -1.80
CA GLU A 67 23.00 -9.05 -2.11
C GLU A 67 22.40 -10.45 -2.38
N ARG A 68 21.25 -10.76 -1.77
CA ARG A 68 20.49 -11.98 -2.04
C ARG A 68 19.01 -11.69 -2.17
N THR A 69 18.37 -12.44 -3.05
CA THR A 69 16.92 -12.43 -3.23
C THR A 69 16.34 -13.84 -3.09
N HIS A 70 15.16 -13.93 -2.49
CA HIS A 70 14.34 -15.14 -2.40
C HIS A 70 13.73 -15.48 -3.75
N ALA A 71 13.46 -16.77 -4.00
CA ALA A 71 12.67 -17.16 -5.15
C ALA A 71 11.21 -16.75 -4.93
N VAL A 72 10.54 -16.24 -5.96
CA VAL A 72 9.17 -15.73 -5.89
C VAL A 72 8.30 -16.26 -7.02
N VAL A 73 7.02 -16.47 -6.73
CA VAL A 73 5.95 -16.57 -7.74
C VAL A 73 5.08 -15.33 -7.61
N LEU A 74 4.88 -14.63 -8.72
CA LEU A 74 4.22 -13.34 -8.79
C LEU A 74 3.02 -13.39 -9.73
N SER A 75 1.96 -12.66 -9.39
CA SER A 75 0.93 -12.21 -10.31
C SER A 75 1.15 -10.72 -10.58
N ARG A 76 1.36 -10.34 -11.83
CA ARG A 76 1.67 -8.94 -12.20
C ARG A 76 0.97 -8.51 -13.50
N PRO A 77 0.61 -7.22 -13.64
CA PRO A 77 0.37 -6.63 -14.95
C PRO A 77 1.60 -6.78 -15.86
N ALA A 78 1.39 -7.10 -17.13
CA ALA A 78 2.48 -7.38 -18.06
C ALA A 78 3.45 -6.18 -18.25
N TRP A 79 2.94 -4.94 -18.16
CA TRP A 79 3.69 -3.73 -18.49
C TRP A 79 4.65 -3.23 -17.40
N LEU A 80 4.44 -3.60 -16.12
CA LEU A 80 5.21 -3.08 -14.99
C LEU A 80 6.20 -4.09 -14.42
N TRP A 81 7.20 -3.65 -13.67
CA TRP A 81 8.23 -4.55 -13.12
C TRP A 81 7.79 -5.31 -11.86
N GLY A 82 7.05 -4.63 -10.98
CA GLY A 82 6.56 -5.14 -9.70
C GLY A 82 5.49 -6.24 -9.81
N ALA A 83 4.67 -6.38 -8.77
CA ALA A 83 3.60 -7.37 -8.72
C ALA A 83 2.38 -6.90 -7.91
N GLU A 84 1.21 -7.39 -8.28
CA GLU A 84 -0.04 -7.18 -7.52
C GLU A 84 -0.12 -8.09 -6.30
N MET A 85 0.41 -9.31 -6.43
CA MET A 85 0.52 -10.25 -5.33
C MET A 85 1.56 -11.32 -5.64
N GLY A 86 1.99 -12.04 -4.62
CA GLY A 86 2.87 -13.18 -4.79
C GLY A 86 3.19 -13.89 -3.49
N ALA A 87 4.03 -14.92 -3.62
CA ALA A 87 4.58 -15.67 -2.50
C ALA A 87 6.05 -16.01 -2.77
N ASN A 88 6.84 -16.11 -1.69
CA ASN A 88 8.25 -16.50 -1.78
C ASN A 88 8.55 -17.89 -1.20
N ASP A 89 9.77 -18.37 -1.41
CA ASP A 89 10.26 -19.67 -0.94
C ASP A 89 10.36 -19.82 0.59
N CYS A 90 10.15 -18.74 1.34
CA CYS A 90 10.09 -18.72 2.79
C CYS A 90 8.66 -18.76 3.33
N GLY A 91 7.65 -18.84 2.45
CA GLY A 91 6.24 -18.89 2.83
C GLY A 91 5.65 -17.53 3.20
N VAL A 92 6.27 -16.44 2.75
CA VAL A 92 5.72 -15.08 2.87
C VAL A 92 4.80 -14.83 1.68
N CYS A 93 3.60 -14.33 1.94
CA CYS A 93 2.67 -13.83 0.92
C CYS A 93 2.47 -12.32 1.09
N VAL A 94 2.41 -11.59 -0.02
CA VAL A 94 2.11 -10.16 -0.05
C VAL A 94 1.14 -9.90 -1.19
N GLY A 95 0.14 -9.05 -0.97
CA GLY A 95 -0.69 -8.48 -2.02
C GLY A 95 -0.93 -7.00 -1.73
N ASN A 96 -0.95 -6.18 -2.79
CA ASN A 96 -1.29 -4.77 -2.67
C ASN A 96 -2.80 -4.57 -2.74
N GLU A 97 -3.24 -3.47 -2.12
CA GLU A 97 -4.61 -3.01 -2.13
C GLU A 97 -4.64 -1.59 -2.71
N GLY A 98 -5.63 -1.33 -3.58
CA GLY A 98 -5.80 -0.03 -4.22
C GLY A 98 -6.53 0.91 -3.27
N VAL A 99 -5.80 1.71 -2.50
CA VAL A 99 -6.43 2.71 -1.63
C VAL A 99 -6.65 4.00 -2.42
N TRP A 100 -7.91 4.34 -2.65
CA TRP A 100 -8.29 5.61 -3.24
C TRP A 100 -8.24 6.70 -2.18
N THR A 101 -7.15 7.45 -2.20
CA THR A 101 -6.98 8.62 -1.35
C THR A 101 -7.57 9.86 -2.03
N ARG A 102 -8.08 10.79 -1.21
CA ARG A 102 -8.53 12.12 -1.65
C ARG A 102 -7.40 13.12 -1.73
N GLU A 103 -6.16 12.71 -1.48
CA GLU A 103 -4.97 13.54 -1.63
C GLU A 103 -4.43 13.42 -3.06
N PRO A 104 -3.86 14.50 -3.61
CA PRO A 104 -3.18 14.41 -4.89
C PRO A 104 -1.96 13.51 -4.71
N VAL A 105 -1.95 12.38 -5.40
CA VAL A 105 -0.76 11.52 -5.46
C VAL A 105 0.32 12.33 -6.16
N GLY A 106 1.52 12.37 -5.58
CA GLY A 106 2.65 13.06 -6.19
C GLY A 106 2.86 12.53 -7.62
N GLU A 107 2.88 13.44 -8.60
CA GLU A 107 3.15 13.10 -10.01
C GLU A 107 4.60 12.66 -10.23
N THR A 108 5.47 12.90 -9.24
CA THR A 108 6.87 12.48 -9.31
C THR A 108 6.94 10.96 -9.27
N GLU A 109 7.57 10.40 -10.29
CA GLU A 109 7.91 9.00 -10.35
C GLU A 109 8.70 8.58 -9.10
N ALA A 110 8.17 7.56 -8.42
CA ALA A 110 8.82 6.91 -7.29
C ALA A 110 8.52 5.40 -7.34
N LEU A 111 8.74 4.67 -6.24
CA LEU A 111 8.34 3.27 -6.19
C LEU A 111 6.81 3.16 -6.26
N LEU A 112 6.30 2.21 -7.03
CA LEU A 112 4.89 1.87 -6.97
C LEU A 112 4.61 0.92 -5.80
N GLY A 113 3.35 0.88 -5.34
CA GLY A 113 2.91 -0.14 -4.39
C GLY A 113 3.20 -1.56 -4.88
N MET A 114 3.07 -1.78 -6.19
CA MET A 114 3.39 -3.06 -6.84
C MET A 114 4.89 -3.37 -6.84
N ASP A 115 5.75 -2.35 -6.94
CA ASP A 115 7.21 -2.54 -6.81
C ASP A 115 7.55 -2.98 -5.38
N LEU A 116 6.92 -2.38 -4.38
CA LEU A 116 7.11 -2.73 -2.97
C LEU A 116 6.68 -4.16 -2.67
N VAL A 117 5.58 -4.66 -3.25
CA VAL A 117 5.17 -6.07 -3.13
C VAL A 117 6.30 -7.00 -3.55
N ARG A 118 6.86 -6.78 -4.74
CA ARG A 118 7.93 -7.62 -5.27
C ARG A 118 9.21 -7.49 -4.45
N LEU A 119 9.61 -6.26 -4.12
CA LEU A 119 10.82 -6.00 -3.32
C LEU A 119 10.72 -6.61 -1.92
N GLY A 120 9.56 -6.52 -1.27
CA GLY A 120 9.30 -7.15 0.02
C GLY A 120 9.40 -8.68 -0.05
N LEU A 121 8.81 -9.29 -1.09
CA LEU A 121 8.88 -10.75 -1.31
C LEU A 121 10.29 -11.23 -1.63
N GLU A 122 11.04 -10.50 -2.46
CA GLU A 122 12.40 -10.87 -2.84
C GLU A 122 13.39 -10.67 -1.69
N ARG A 123 13.15 -9.77 -0.72
CA ARG A 123 14.16 -9.38 0.29
C ARG A 123 13.81 -9.78 1.74
N GLY A 124 12.58 -10.22 2.01
CA GLY A 124 12.15 -10.63 3.37
C GLY A 124 11.89 -12.13 3.51
N GLY A 125 12.47 -12.76 4.53
CA GLY A 125 12.25 -14.17 4.86
C GLY A 125 11.06 -14.42 5.80
N SER A 126 10.42 -13.36 6.30
CA SER A 126 9.20 -13.41 7.09
C SER A 126 8.27 -12.24 6.76
N ALA A 127 7.00 -12.31 7.17
CA ALA A 127 6.07 -11.19 7.02
C ALA A 127 6.56 -9.90 7.72
N ARG A 128 7.27 -10.05 8.85
CA ARG A 128 7.87 -8.92 9.58
C ARG A 128 9.02 -8.30 8.79
N GLU A 129 9.94 -9.12 8.29
CA GLU A 129 11.08 -8.64 7.50
C GLU A 129 10.63 -8.00 6.19
N ALA A 130 9.62 -8.58 5.51
CA ALA A 130 9.06 -8.01 4.29
C ALA A 130 8.44 -6.62 4.57
N LEU A 131 7.72 -6.45 5.69
CA LEU A 131 7.20 -5.16 6.13
C LEU A 131 8.34 -4.16 6.35
N GLU A 132 9.38 -4.53 7.10
CA GLU A 132 10.53 -3.67 7.40
C GLU A 132 11.26 -3.23 6.12
N VAL A 133 11.43 -4.14 5.16
CA VAL A 133 11.97 -3.83 3.84
C VAL A 133 11.10 -2.79 3.13
N MET A 134 9.80 -3.02 3.05
CA MET A 134 8.87 -2.13 2.34
C MET A 134 8.85 -0.74 2.97
N THR A 135 8.81 -0.63 4.30
CA THR A 135 8.82 0.66 4.99
C THR A 135 10.15 1.39 4.82
N ALA A 136 11.29 0.69 4.89
CA ALA A 136 12.60 1.31 4.66
C ALA A 136 12.76 1.83 3.22
N LEU A 137 12.21 1.11 2.23
CA LEU A 137 12.20 1.53 0.84
C LEU A 137 11.28 2.73 0.62
N LEU A 138 10.10 2.75 1.25
CA LEU A 138 9.19 3.89 1.25
C LEU A 138 9.84 5.14 1.84
N GLU A 139 10.47 5.03 3.01
CA GLU A 139 11.16 6.14 3.67
C GLU A 139 12.29 6.71 2.80
N ARG A 140 13.01 5.85 2.07
CA ARG A 140 14.18 6.25 1.29
C ARG A 140 13.84 6.75 -0.12
N TYR A 141 12.87 6.12 -0.79
CA TYR A 141 12.59 6.35 -2.21
C TYR A 141 11.19 6.93 -2.48
N GLY A 142 10.32 7.00 -1.46
CA GLY A 142 8.95 7.47 -1.59
C GLY A 142 8.05 6.52 -2.38
N GLN A 143 6.80 6.95 -2.59
CA GLN A 143 5.80 6.27 -3.41
C GLN A 143 5.10 7.28 -4.33
N GLY A 144 4.93 6.94 -5.61
CA GLY A 144 4.43 7.90 -6.59
C GLY A 144 4.55 7.41 -8.04
N GLY A 145 3.94 8.16 -8.96
CA GLY A 145 3.82 7.80 -10.38
C GLY A 145 2.51 7.10 -10.73
N SER A 146 2.25 6.93 -12.03
CA SER A 146 1.02 6.28 -12.51
C SER A 146 1.01 4.79 -12.17
N CYS A 147 -0.05 4.31 -11.54
CA CYS A 147 -0.26 2.87 -11.34
C CYS A 147 -1.04 2.22 -12.50
N LYS A 148 -1.33 2.94 -13.58
CA LYS A 148 -2.09 2.48 -14.76
C LYS A 148 -1.29 2.69 -16.04
N GLU A 149 -1.43 1.76 -16.99
CA GLU A 149 -0.74 1.80 -18.28
C GLU A 149 -1.16 3.03 -19.12
N GLU A 150 -2.46 3.34 -19.15
CA GLU A 150 -2.98 4.55 -19.78
C GLU A 150 -3.25 5.66 -18.74
N PRO A 151 -2.75 6.89 -18.95
CA PRO A 151 -2.94 7.99 -18.02
C PRO A 151 -4.39 8.47 -17.99
N VAL A 152 -4.99 8.50 -16.80
CA VAL A 152 -6.33 9.06 -16.53
C VAL A 152 -6.16 10.32 -15.69
N PRO A 153 -6.82 11.46 -16.00
CA PRO A 153 -6.67 12.68 -15.21
C PRO A 153 -7.09 12.48 -13.75
N PHE A 154 -6.21 12.85 -12.80
CA PHE A 154 -6.50 12.87 -11.36
C PHE A 154 -7.08 14.24 -10.98
N GLU A 155 -8.33 14.29 -10.49
CA GLU A 155 -8.93 15.53 -9.98
C GLU A 155 -9.53 15.34 -8.59
N ARG A 156 -8.80 15.82 -7.56
CA ARG A 156 -9.24 16.42 -6.28
C ARG A 156 -8.27 16.05 -5.14
N GLY A 157 -7.61 17.04 -4.51
CA GLY A 157 -7.03 16.79 -3.18
C GLY A 157 -6.36 17.92 -2.41
N GLN A 158 -5.80 18.95 -3.07
CA GLN A 158 -5.01 19.97 -2.35
C GLN A 158 -5.78 20.77 -1.26
N GLN A 159 -7.08 21.03 -1.45
CA GLN A 159 -7.88 21.80 -0.48
C GLN A 159 -8.24 21.01 0.80
N LEU A 160 -8.24 19.67 0.72
CA LEU A 160 -8.56 18.81 1.85
C LEU A 160 -7.36 18.68 2.80
N LEU A 161 -6.13 18.57 2.26
CA LEU A 161 -4.90 18.54 3.04
C LEU A 161 -4.73 19.76 3.95
N ASP A 162 -4.96 20.96 3.41
CA ASP A 162 -4.87 22.20 4.17
C ASP A 162 -5.88 22.19 5.33
N THR A 163 -7.06 21.60 5.10
CA THR A 163 -8.11 21.46 6.12
C THR A 163 -7.74 20.41 7.17
N LEU A 164 -7.18 19.26 6.77
CA LEU A 164 -6.78 18.18 7.69
C LEU A 164 -5.56 18.58 8.54
N GLN A 165 -4.56 19.25 7.96
CA GLN A 165 -3.42 19.78 8.69
C GLN A 165 -3.83 20.87 9.68
N GLU A 166 -4.81 21.69 9.32
CA GLU A 166 -5.37 22.68 10.21
C GLU A 166 -6.13 22.02 11.38
N LEU A 167 -6.94 20.99 11.11
CA LEU A 167 -7.62 20.19 12.13
C LEU A 167 -6.63 19.46 13.05
N GLU A 168 -5.56 18.86 12.51
CA GLU A 168 -4.52 18.20 13.29
C GLU A 168 -3.77 19.19 14.19
N LYS A 169 -3.42 20.38 13.66
CA LYS A 169 -2.83 21.45 14.47
C LYS A 169 -3.77 21.89 15.59
N GLN A 170 -5.07 22.02 15.32
CA GLN A 170 -6.07 22.36 16.32
C GLN A 170 -6.20 21.27 17.39
N GLY A 171 -6.22 20.00 17.00
CA GLY A 171 -6.24 18.86 17.93
C GLY A 171 -5.00 18.80 18.82
N LEU A 172 -3.81 18.97 18.24
CA LEU A 172 -2.55 19.01 18.99
C LEU A 172 -2.48 20.21 19.95
N GLN A 173 -3.01 21.36 19.55
CA GLN A 173 -3.08 22.54 20.42
C GLN A 173 -4.03 22.30 21.60
N ALA A 174 -5.23 21.75 21.35
CA ALA A 174 -6.18 21.41 22.41
C ALA A 174 -5.62 20.36 23.38
N MET A 175 -4.90 19.35 22.88
CA MET A 175 -4.20 18.37 23.73
C MET A 175 -3.11 19.00 24.60
N ARG A 176 -2.34 19.96 24.06
CA ARG A 176 -1.34 20.70 24.86
C ARG A 176 -2.00 21.49 25.98
N GLU A 177 -3.08 22.21 25.69
CA GLU A 177 -3.82 23.00 26.68
C GLU A 177 -4.41 22.11 27.80
N LEU A 178 -4.88 20.91 27.44
CA LEU A 178 -5.34 19.91 28.42
C LEU A 178 -4.20 19.45 29.33
N LEU A 179 -3.03 19.13 28.76
CA LEU A 179 -1.85 18.63 29.50
C LEU A 179 -1.21 19.72 30.36
N GLU A 180 -1.27 20.98 29.94
CA GLU A 180 -0.79 22.13 30.70
C GLU A 180 -1.78 22.56 31.80
N GLY A 181 -2.97 21.95 31.85
CA GLY A 181 -4.03 22.29 32.82
C GLY A 181 -4.69 23.64 32.55
N THR A 182 -4.51 24.19 31.35
CA THR A 182 -5.12 25.46 30.91
C THR A 182 -6.51 25.24 30.30
N ALA A 183 -6.84 24.00 29.95
CA ALA A 183 -8.19 23.54 29.61
C ALA A 183 -8.69 22.48 30.62
N SER A 184 -9.98 22.54 30.99
CA SER A 184 -10.65 21.54 31.84
C SER A 184 -12.03 21.20 31.26
N PRO A 185 -12.07 20.41 30.17
CA PRO A 185 -13.32 19.99 29.54
C PRO A 185 -14.12 19.10 30.49
N CYS A 186 -15.44 19.07 30.31
CA CYS A 186 -16.27 18.21 31.13
C CYS A 186 -16.06 16.73 30.73
N PRO A 187 -16.30 15.76 31.63
CA PRO A 187 -16.08 14.34 31.34
C PRO A 187 -16.87 13.79 30.14
N GLU A 188 -18.00 14.42 29.81
CA GLU A 188 -18.86 14.04 28.68
C GLU A 188 -18.22 14.48 27.34
N GLU A 189 -17.68 15.70 27.26
CA GLU A 189 -16.93 16.19 26.09
C GLU A 189 -15.69 15.33 25.78
N LEU A 190 -14.99 14.85 26.82
CA LEU A 190 -13.86 13.93 26.66
C LEU A 190 -14.27 12.55 26.13
N ALA A 191 -15.48 12.09 26.47
CA ALA A 191 -16.00 10.80 26.04
C ALA A 191 -16.44 10.84 24.57
N ASP A 192 -16.99 11.96 24.13
CA ASP A 192 -17.48 12.15 22.76
C ASP A 192 -16.37 12.55 21.76
N LEU A 193 -15.23 13.06 22.24
CA LEU A 193 -14.11 13.51 21.41
C LEU A 193 -13.66 12.47 20.38
N PHE A 194 -13.55 11.20 20.79
CA PHE A 194 -13.17 10.12 19.85
C PHE A 194 -14.25 9.87 18.80
N PHE A 195 -15.53 9.93 19.20
CA PHE A 195 -16.65 9.76 18.28
C PHE A 195 -16.72 10.91 17.26
N ASP A 196 -16.54 12.15 17.72
CA ASP A 196 -16.52 13.33 16.86
C ASP A 196 -15.33 13.33 15.90
N CYS A 197 -14.15 12.88 16.35
CA CYS A 197 -13.00 12.68 15.47
C CYS A 197 -13.31 11.65 14.38
N VAL A 198 -13.85 10.49 14.74
CA VAL A 198 -14.19 9.43 13.78
C VAL A 198 -15.32 9.88 12.84
N GLU A 199 -16.34 10.58 13.33
CA GLU A 199 -17.45 11.07 12.51
C GLU A 199 -16.98 12.16 11.53
N ALA A 200 -16.11 13.07 11.98
CA ALA A 200 -15.44 14.03 11.11
C ALA A 200 -14.58 13.31 10.07
N GLU A 201 -13.79 12.31 10.47
CA GLU A 201 -12.98 11.49 9.58
C GLU A 201 -13.83 10.78 8.52
N MET A 202 -14.94 10.17 8.93
CA MET A 202 -15.88 9.46 8.05
C MET A 202 -16.52 10.37 7.00
N LYS A 203 -16.79 11.64 7.33
CA LYS A 203 -17.29 12.64 6.37
C LYS A 203 -16.27 12.96 5.27
N PHE A 204 -14.99 12.63 5.48
CA PHE A 204 -13.93 12.72 4.48
C PHE A 204 -13.74 11.45 3.64
N TYR A 205 -14.59 10.42 3.75
CA TYR A 205 -14.48 9.20 2.92
C TYR A 205 -15.72 8.92 2.02
N THR A 206 -16.84 9.67 2.16
CA THR A 206 -18.05 9.60 1.28
C THR A 206 -18.11 10.63 0.17
#